data_AF-A0A968NRU8-F1
#
_entry.id   AF-A0A968NRU8-F1
#
_cell.length_a   1.000
_cell.length_b   1.000
_cell.length_c   1.000
_cell.angle_alpha   90.00
_cell.angle_beta   90.00
_cell.angle_gamma   90.00
#
_symmetry.space_group_name_H-M   'P 1'
#
loop_
_entity.id
_entity.type
_entity.pdbx_description
1 polymer ?
#
loop_
_entity_poly.entity_id
_entity_poly.type
_entity_poly.pdbx_seq_one_letter_code
_entity_poly.pdbx_strand_id
1 'polypeptide(L)'
;MTGEYKPADIAKFVSEIEPYLDPSSLEVAWELLSEDGETTDPAGLAEILFSDTSAPLCYAAYCLLSEDKLYFKQKGDRYEPRSKAQIVEIQHQQQVAAVKQEEWQQYLQRIEQALAGKSVEWQESDRPRLEAIERFATFAEEA
;
A
#
# COMPACT_ATOMS: atom_id res chain seq x y z
N MET A 1 13.27 -30.48 -16.33
CA MET A 1 13.58 -29.78 -17.60
C MET A 1 13.74 -28.31 -17.28
N THR A 2 14.96 -27.79 -17.22
CA THR A 2 15.22 -26.36 -17.04
C THR A 2 15.01 -25.68 -18.39
N GLY A 3 13.88 -24.99 -18.57
CA GLY A 3 13.65 -24.16 -19.76
C GLY A 3 14.66 -23.01 -19.77
N GLU A 4 15.31 -22.79 -20.91
CA GLU A 4 16.22 -21.65 -21.12
C GLU A 4 15.39 -20.37 -21.27
N TYR A 5 15.03 -19.74 -20.14
CA TYR A 5 14.43 -18.41 -20.15
C TYR A 5 15.44 -17.38 -20.66
N LYS A 6 15.03 -16.56 -21.62
CA LYS A 6 15.81 -15.43 -22.13
C LYS A 6 15.25 -14.12 -21.56
N PRO A 7 16.06 -13.05 -21.43
CA PRO A 7 15.55 -11.74 -21.01
C PRO A 7 14.38 -11.22 -21.87
N ALA A 8 14.32 -11.59 -23.14
CA ALA A 8 13.21 -11.27 -24.04
C ALA A 8 11.86 -11.89 -23.61
N ASP A 9 11.89 -12.95 -22.80
CA ASP A 9 10.68 -13.65 -22.33
C ASP A 9 10.06 -12.96 -21.10
N ILE A 10 10.77 -12.01 -20.46
CA ILE A 10 10.31 -11.34 -19.23
C ILE A 10 8.97 -10.62 -19.46
N ALA A 11 8.83 -9.87 -20.57
CA ALA A 11 7.60 -9.14 -20.84
C ALA A 11 6.38 -10.08 -20.96
N LYS A 12 6.57 -11.21 -21.64
CA LYS A 12 5.55 -12.25 -21.78
C LYS A 12 5.21 -12.87 -20.44
N PHE A 13 6.22 -13.21 -19.65
CA PHE A 13 6.05 -13.75 -18.30
C PHE A 13 5.29 -12.79 -17.37
N VAL A 14 5.61 -11.49 -17.40
CA VAL A 14 4.89 -10.47 -16.61
C VAL A 14 3.44 -10.35 -17.08
N SER A 15 3.16 -10.41 -18.38
CA SER A 15 1.79 -10.41 -18.87
C SER A 15 0.99 -11.67 -18.49
N GLU A 16 1.67 -12.81 -18.32
CA GLU A 16 1.05 -14.07 -17.91
C GLU A 16 0.58 -14.04 -16.44
N ILE A 17 1.29 -13.31 -15.57
CA ILE A 17 0.93 -13.21 -14.14
C ILE A 17 -0.06 -12.09 -13.82
N GLU A 18 -0.18 -11.07 -14.67
CA GLU A 18 -0.98 -9.87 -14.42
C GLU A 18 -2.44 -10.17 -14.00
N PRO A 19 -3.15 -11.15 -14.59
CA PRO A 19 -4.51 -11.50 -14.17
C PRO A 19 -4.60 -12.05 -12.73
N TYR A 20 -3.48 -12.49 -12.15
CA TYR A 20 -3.40 -13.09 -10.82
C TYR A 20 -2.99 -12.09 -9.73
N LEU A 21 -2.61 -10.87 -10.10
CA LEU A 21 -2.16 -9.82 -9.17
C LEU A 21 -3.35 -9.05 -8.58
N ASP A 22 -4.32 -9.77 -8.00
CA ASP A 22 -5.43 -9.17 -7.26
C ASP A 22 -5.13 -9.14 -5.75
N PRO A 23 -4.87 -7.97 -5.14
CA PRO A 23 -4.58 -7.85 -3.72
C PRO A 23 -5.72 -8.31 -2.80
N SER A 24 -6.97 -8.31 -3.28
CA SER A 24 -8.12 -8.75 -2.48
C SER A 24 -8.11 -10.26 -2.23
N SER A 25 -7.39 -11.03 -3.07
CA SER A 25 -7.23 -12.48 -2.89
C SER A 25 -6.44 -12.85 -1.63
N LEU A 26 -5.61 -11.93 -1.11
CA LEU A 26 -4.83 -12.13 0.12
C LEU A 26 -5.70 -12.22 1.37
N GLU A 27 -6.87 -11.59 1.40
CA GLU A 27 -7.79 -11.67 2.54
C GLU A 27 -8.23 -13.12 2.76
N VAL A 28 -8.62 -13.81 1.69
CA VAL A 28 -9.08 -15.20 1.74
C VAL A 28 -7.95 -16.13 2.19
N ALA A 29 -6.75 -15.97 1.63
CA ALA A 29 -5.59 -16.77 2.06
C ALA A 29 -5.20 -16.49 3.52
N TRP A 30 -5.32 -15.24 3.95
CA TRP A 30 -5.06 -14.86 5.33
C TRP A 30 -6.07 -15.48 6.29
N GLU A 31 -7.35 -15.51 5.96
CA GLU A 31 -8.37 -16.16 6.80
C GLU A 31 -8.03 -17.63 7.03
N LEU A 32 -7.67 -18.35 5.96
CA LEU A 32 -7.31 -19.77 6.03
C LEU A 32 -6.07 -20.02 6.90
N LEU A 33 -4.98 -19.28 6.67
CA LEU A 33 -3.72 -19.48 7.40
C LEU A 33 -3.75 -18.97 8.84
N SER A 34 -4.63 -18.01 9.14
CA SER A 34 -4.74 -17.42 10.49
C SER A 34 -5.43 -18.32 11.50
N GLU A 35 -6.28 -19.26 11.06
CA GLU A 35 -6.95 -20.20 11.95
C GLU A 35 -5.95 -21.11 12.68
N ASP A 36 -4.96 -21.60 11.95
CA ASP A 36 -3.93 -22.52 12.45
C ASP A 36 -2.61 -21.83 12.81
N GLY A 37 -2.49 -20.52 12.54
CA GLY A 37 -1.26 -19.74 12.78
C GLY A 37 -0.11 -20.18 11.85
N GLU A 38 -0.45 -20.71 10.68
CA GLU A 38 0.51 -21.26 9.74
C GLU A 38 1.26 -20.16 8.98
N THR A 39 2.56 -20.36 8.81
CA THR A 39 3.41 -19.49 8.01
C THR A 39 3.46 -20.00 6.58
N THR A 40 3.48 -19.12 5.59
CA THR A 40 3.56 -19.49 4.18
C THR A 40 4.84 -18.97 3.50
N ASP A 41 5.11 -19.47 2.31
CA ASP A 41 6.08 -18.96 1.35
C ASP A 41 5.37 -18.75 0.01
N PRO A 42 6.02 -18.19 -1.03
CA PRO A 42 5.36 -17.96 -2.32
C PRO A 42 4.77 -19.21 -2.97
N ALA A 43 5.38 -20.39 -2.80
CA ALA A 43 4.84 -21.63 -3.36
C ALA A 43 3.62 -22.11 -2.57
N GLY A 44 3.69 -22.09 -1.24
CA GLY A 44 2.55 -22.41 -0.38
C GLY A 44 1.35 -21.49 -0.62
N LEU A 45 1.60 -20.19 -0.81
CA LEU A 45 0.53 -19.25 -1.13
C LEU A 45 -0.03 -19.48 -2.54
N ALA A 46 0.80 -19.80 -3.53
CA ALA A 46 0.32 -20.12 -4.88
C ALA A 46 -0.60 -21.35 -4.91
N GLU A 47 -0.29 -22.38 -4.12
CA GLU A 47 -1.17 -23.55 -3.95
C GLU A 47 -2.53 -23.14 -3.35
N ILE A 48 -2.55 -22.24 -2.36
CA ILE A 48 -3.79 -21.79 -1.72
C ILE A 48 -4.62 -20.92 -2.67
N LEU A 49 -4.00 -19.95 -3.34
CA LEU A 49 -4.70 -18.96 -4.17
C LEU A 49 -5.12 -19.53 -5.53
N PHE A 50 -4.30 -20.40 -6.11
CA PHE A 50 -4.41 -20.80 -7.51
C PHE A 50 -4.48 -22.32 -7.71
N SER A 51 -4.25 -23.11 -6.65
CA SER A 51 -4.15 -24.58 -6.73
C SER A 51 -3.09 -25.04 -7.75
N ASP A 52 -2.03 -24.25 -7.92
CA ASP A 52 -0.88 -24.55 -8.79
C ASP A 52 0.37 -23.81 -8.28
N THR A 53 1.50 -24.51 -8.33
CA THR A 53 2.83 -24.05 -7.91
C THR A 53 3.79 -23.88 -9.08
N SER A 54 3.26 -23.70 -10.29
CA SER A 54 4.04 -23.33 -11.47
C SER A 54 4.82 -22.02 -11.25
N ALA A 55 5.95 -21.88 -11.93
CA ALA A 55 6.85 -20.73 -11.74
C ALA A 55 6.17 -19.36 -11.91
N PRO A 56 5.26 -19.14 -12.89
CA PRO A 56 4.51 -17.89 -12.99
C PRO A 56 3.65 -17.61 -11.75
N LEU A 57 2.95 -18.62 -11.22
CA LEU A 57 2.02 -18.45 -10.10
C LEU A 57 2.74 -18.29 -8.76
N CYS A 58 3.84 -19.01 -8.55
CA CYS A 58 4.73 -18.75 -7.41
C CYS A 58 5.27 -17.32 -7.44
N TYR A 59 5.58 -16.79 -8.62
CA TYR A 59 6.04 -15.41 -8.74
C TYR A 59 4.90 -14.40 -8.53
N ALA A 60 3.69 -14.68 -9.01
CA ALA A 60 2.51 -13.86 -8.72
C ALA A 60 2.23 -13.78 -7.21
N ALA A 61 2.24 -14.94 -6.54
CA ALA A 61 2.10 -15.03 -5.08
C ALA A 61 3.22 -14.29 -4.33
N TYR A 62 4.47 -14.38 -4.82
CA TYR A 62 5.58 -13.59 -4.29
C TYR A 62 5.31 -12.08 -4.41
N CYS A 63 4.88 -11.59 -5.59
CA CYS A 63 4.57 -10.18 -5.79
C CYS A 63 3.50 -9.71 -4.78
N LEU A 64 2.39 -10.46 -4.67
CA LEU A 64 1.32 -10.18 -3.71
C LEU A 64 1.85 -10.10 -2.27
N LEU A 65 2.62 -11.09 -1.81
CA LEU A 65 3.21 -11.09 -0.46
C LEU A 65 4.22 -9.96 -0.23
N SER A 66 5.02 -9.63 -1.24
CA SER A 66 6.06 -8.62 -1.13
C SER A 66 5.51 -7.20 -1.07
N GLU A 67 4.38 -6.96 -1.72
CA GLU A 67 3.69 -5.67 -1.75
C GLU A 67 2.67 -5.53 -0.62
N ASP A 68 2.29 -6.64 0.01
CA ASP A 68 1.30 -6.64 1.08
C ASP A 68 1.78 -5.92 2.34
N LYS A 69 0.92 -4.99 2.78
CA LYS A 69 1.13 -4.17 3.97
C LYS A 69 0.08 -4.42 5.03
N LEU A 70 -0.90 -5.29 4.77
CA LEU A 70 -2.07 -5.48 5.61
C LEU A 70 -2.12 -6.87 6.23
N TYR A 71 -2.09 -7.94 5.44
CA TYR A 71 -2.43 -9.28 5.93
C TYR A 71 -1.26 -10.10 6.45
N PHE A 72 -0.12 -10.09 5.77
CA PHE A 72 1.07 -10.89 6.01
C PHE A 72 2.28 -10.01 6.33
N LYS A 73 3.10 -10.46 7.28
CA LYS A 73 4.40 -9.86 7.61
C LYS A 73 5.51 -10.83 7.26
N GLN A 74 6.58 -10.33 6.64
CA GLN A 74 7.76 -11.15 6.38
C GLN A 74 8.55 -11.38 7.67
N LYS A 75 8.97 -12.62 7.91
CA LYS A 75 9.84 -13.01 9.03
C LYS A 75 10.87 -14.02 8.53
N GLY A 76 12.07 -13.53 8.23
CA GLY A 76 13.10 -14.33 7.58
C GLY A 76 12.70 -14.65 6.14
N ASP A 77 12.67 -15.93 5.80
CA ASP A 77 12.31 -16.46 4.48
C ASP A 77 10.81 -16.81 4.34
N ARG A 78 10.01 -16.67 5.41
CA ARG A 78 8.58 -16.97 5.41
C ARG A 78 7.72 -15.74 5.72
N TYR A 79 6.43 -15.86 5.44
CA TYR A 79 5.41 -14.87 5.74
C TYR A 79 4.46 -15.41 6.82
N GLU A 80 4.21 -14.61 7.84
CA GLU A 80 3.26 -14.93 8.92
C GLU A 80 2.00 -14.08 8.74
N PRO A 81 0.79 -14.66 8.89
CA PRO A 81 -0.43 -13.88 8.96
C PRO A 81 -0.41 -12.95 10.19
N ARG A 82 -0.87 -11.71 10.02
CA ARG A 82 -1.09 -10.76 11.12
C ARG A 82 -2.35 -11.15 11.89
N SER A 83 -2.43 -10.79 13.17
CA SER A 83 -3.66 -11.02 13.92
C SER A 83 -4.78 -10.07 13.46
N LYS A 84 -6.05 -10.45 13.71
CA LYS A 84 -7.21 -9.58 13.41
C LYS A 84 -7.07 -8.19 14.06
N ALA A 85 -6.56 -8.15 15.29
CA ALA A 85 -6.33 -6.90 16.00
C ALA A 85 -5.28 -6.01 15.31
N GLN A 86 -4.21 -6.60 14.77
CA GLN A 86 -3.19 -5.86 14.01
C GLN A 86 -3.76 -5.31 12.70
N ILE A 87 -4.59 -6.07 11.99
CA ILE A 87 -5.22 -5.64 10.75
C ILE A 87 -6.16 -4.45 11.00
N VAL A 88 -7.02 -4.54 12.02
CA VAL A 88 -7.93 -3.44 12.39
C VAL A 88 -7.16 -2.17 12.73
N GLU A 89 -6.06 -2.29 13.48
CA GLU A 89 -5.21 -1.15 13.82
C GLU A 89 -4.55 -0.54 12.57
N ILE A 90 -4.01 -1.36 11.66
CA ILE A 90 -3.40 -0.90 10.41
C ILE A 90 -4.44 -0.18 9.54
N GLN A 91 -5.64 -0.74 9.39
CA GLN A 91 -6.74 -0.11 8.64
C GLN A 91 -7.14 1.24 9.25
N HIS A 92 -7.26 1.31 10.57
CA HIS A 92 -7.56 2.56 11.26
C HIS A 92 -6.47 3.62 11.02
N GLN A 93 -5.19 3.22 11.12
CA GLN A 93 -4.06 4.12 10.83
C GLN A 93 -4.07 4.61 9.38
N GLN A 94 -4.33 3.73 8.42
CA GLN A 94 -4.44 4.07 7.00
C GLN A 94 -5.60 5.04 6.75
N GLN A 95 -6.76 4.81 7.37
CA GLN A 95 -7.91 5.70 7.27
C GLN A 95 -7.61 7.09 7.82
N VAL A 96 -6.99 7.18 9.00
CA VAL A 96 -6.58 8.46 9.59
C VAL A 96 -5.56 9.18 8.72
N ALA A 97 -4.59 8.45 8.16
CA ALA A 97 -3.59 9.02 7.25
C ALA A 97 -4.23 9.54 5.95
N ALA A 98 -5.18 8.79 5.37
CA ALA A 98 -5.91 9.19 4.16
C ALA A 98 -6.72 10.46 4.38
N VAL A 99 -7.45 10.57 5.50
CA VAL A 99 -8.20 11.78 5.86
C VAL A 99 -7.25 12.98 6.00
N LYS A 100 -6.13 12.84 6.72
CA LYS A 100 -5.15 13.91 6.86
C LYS A 100 -4.53 14.32 5.52
N GLN A 101 -4.25 13.36 4.65
CA GLN A 101 -3.71 13.62 3.32
C GLN A 101 -4.72 14.37 2.47
N GLU A 102 -5.99 13.98 2.50
CA GLU A 102 -7.06 14.66 1.78
C GLU A 102 -7.23 16.11 2.26
N GLU A 103 -7.33 16.33 3.58
CA GLU A 103 -7.41 17.67 4.17
C GLU A 103 -6.22 18.54 3.74
N TRP A 104 -5.02 17.96 3.71
CA TRP A 104 -3.81 18.65 3.27
C TRP A 104 -3.84 19.03 1.79
N GLN A 105 -4.26 18.11 0.91
CA GLN A 105 -4.40 18.38 -0.52
C GLN A 105 -5.44 19.47 -0.79
N GLN A 106 -6.58 19.42 -0.10
CA GLN A 106 -7.61 20.45 -0.20
C GLN A 106 -7.09 21.82 0.27
N TYR A 107 -6.29 21.86 1.34
CA TYR A 107 -5.64 23.09 1.80
C TYR A 107 -4.66 23.66 0.77
N LEU A 108 -3.79 22.81 0.19
CA LEU A 108 -2.87 23.23 -0.87
C LEU A 108 -3.61 23.77 -2.08
N GLN A 109 -4.70 23.12 -2.49
CA GLN A 109 -5.53 23.58 -3.59
C GLN A 109 -6.13 24.97 -3.31
N ARG A 110 -6.57 25.23 -2.07
CA ARG A 110 -7.04 26.57 -1.64
C ARG A 110 -5.93 27.62 -1.72
N ILE A 111 -4.71 27.29 -1.28
CA ILE A 111 -3.56 28.20 -1.42
C ILE A 111 -3.30 28.51 -2.90
N GLU A 112 -3.23 27.50 -3.76
CA GLU A 112 -2.97 27.68 -5.19
C GLU A 112 -4.02 28.58 -5.85
N GLN A 113 -5.30 28.42 -5.49
CA GLN A 113 -6.37 29.29 -5.96
C GLN A 113 -6.20 30.74 -5.49
N ALA A 114 -5.85 30.95 -4.22
CA ALA A 114 -5.62 32.28 -3.67
C ALA A 114 -4.41 32.98 -4.33
N LEU A 115 -3.31 32.24 -4.54
CA LEU A 115 -2.12 32.73 -5.25
C LEU A 115 -2.43 33.08 -6.72
N ALA A 116 -3.34 32.35 -7.36
CA ALA A 116 -3.85 32.68 -8.68
C ALA A 116 -4.83 33.86 -8.70
N GLY A 117 -5.04 34.55 -7.57
CA GLY A 117 -5.93 35.70 -7.44
C GLY A 117 -7.41 35.35 -7.45
N LYS A 118 -7.78 34.09 -7.26
CA LYS A 118 -9.19 33.67 -7.14
C LYS A 118 -9.69 33.92 -5.72
N SER A 119 -11.00 34.20 -5.60
CA SER A 119 -11.67 34.24 -4.29
C SER A 119 -11.73 32.82 -3.73
N VAL A 120 -11.25 32.64 -2.49
CA VAL A 120 -11.22 31.36 -1.79
C VAL A 120 -11.98 31.49 -0.48
N GLU A 121 -12.85 30.52 -0.19
CA GLU A 121 -13.50 30.41 1.11
C GLU A 121 -12.61 29.58 2.04
N TRP A 122 -12.03 30.25 3.04
CA TRP A 122 -11.14 29.63 4.01
C TRP A 122 -11.92 28.88 5.09
N GLN A 123 -11.43 27.71 5.47
CA GLN A 123 -12.00 26.90 6.55
C GLN A 123 -11.35 27.25 7.90
N GLU A 124 -12.03 26.99 9.01
CA GLU A 124 -11.48 27.21 10.35
C GLU A 124 -10.17 26.44 10.57
N SER A 125 -10.06 25.25 9.98
CA SER A 125 -8.86 24.40 10.04
C SER A 125 -7.66 24.97 9.25
N ASP A 126 -7.88 25.94 8.36
CA ASP A 126 -6.81 26.58 7.58
C ASP A 126 -6.10 27.68 8.38
N ARG A 127 -6.81 28.31 9.33
CA ARG A 127 -6.33 29.48 10.08
C ARG A 127 -5.00 29.25 10.80
N PRO A 128 -4.80 28.19 11.61
CA PRO A 128 -3.52 27.98 12.30
C PRO A 128 -2.34 27.80 11.32
N ARG A 129 -2.60 27.23 10.14
CA ARG A 129 -1.59 27.01 9.11
C ARG A 129 -1.21 28.32 8.41
N LEU A 130 -2.20 29.17 8.10
CA LEU A 130 -1.97 30.50 7.54
C LEU A 130 -1.21 31.40 8.52
N GLU A 131 -1.57 31.40 9.81
CA GLU A 131 -0.85 32.14 10.85
C GLU A 131 0.62 31.69 10.97
N ALA A 132 0.90 30.39 10.80
CA ALA A 132 2.27 29.88 10.78
C ALA A 132 3.05 30.37 9.56
N ILE A 133 2.43 30.42 8.38
CA ILE A 133 3.04 30.96 7.16
C ILE A 133 3.31 32.46 7.30
N GLU A 134 2.36 33.22 7.83
CA GLU A 134 2.51 34.66 8.09
C GLU A 134 3.68 34.94 9.04
N ARG A 135 3.76 34.20 10.15
CA ARG A 135 4.89 34.28 11.08
C ARG A 135 6.22 33.96 10.41
N PHE A 136 6.27 32.88 9.63
CA PHE A 136 7.47 32.52 8.90
C PHE A 136 7.89 33.64 7.94
N ALA A 137 6.96 34.16 7.13
CA ALA A 137 7.26 35.26 6.20
C ALA A 137 7.70 36.55 6.91
N THR A 138 7.21 36.81 8.12
CA THR A 138 7.50 38.03 8.87
C THR A 138 8.82 37.96 9.64
N PHE A 139 9.16 36.79 10.20
CA PHE A 139 10.27 36.63 11.15
C PHE A 139 11.43 35.77 10.65
N ALA A 140 11.36 35.17 9.45
CA ALA A 140 12.43 34.32 8.93
C ALA A 140 13.73 35.07 8.57
N GLU A 141 13.71 36.41 8.45
CA GLU A 141 14.92 37.22 8.19
C GLU A 141 15.70 37.60 9.48
N GLU A 142 15.19 37.26 10.67
CA GLU A 142 15.82 37.63 11.96
C GLU A 142 16.70 36.51 12.58
N ALA A 143 17.03 35.45 11.84
CA ALA A 143 17.83 34.30 12.31
C ALA A 143 19.21 34.18 11.63
#